data_AF-A0A9D2ZZU4-F1
#
_entry.id   AF-A0A9D2ZZU4-F1
#
_cell.length_a   1.000
_cell.length_b   1.000
_cell.length_c   1.000
_cell.angle_alpha   90.00
_cell.angle_beta   90.00
_cell.angle_gamma   90.00
#
_symmetry.space_group_name_H-M   'P 1'
#
loop_
_entity.id
_entity.type
_entity.pdbx_description
1 polymer ?
#
loop_
_entity_poly.entity_id
_entity_poly.type
_entity_poly.pdbx_seq_one_letter_code
_entity_poly.pdbx_strand_id
1 'polypeptide(L)'
;MGDTPSLSVIIPIYNTERYLRECLESVLAQTLRGIEVVCVNDGSTDSSLSIMREYEDRDPRVRVVDKPNGGYGHSVNRGLSEARGEYVAVVEPD
;
A
#
# COMPACT_ATOMS: atom_id res chain seq x y z
N MET A 1 13.16 -10.93 16.29
CA MET A 1 13.73 -10.35 15.06
C MET A 1 12.78 -10.74 13.96
N GLY A 2 11.97 -9.80 13.47
CA GLY A 2 11.03 -10.11 12.39
C GLY A 2 11.83 -10.28 11.10
N ASP A 3 11.52 -11.32 10.33
CA ASP A 3 12.13 -11.55 9.03
C ASP A 3 11.89 -10.33 8.13
N THR A 4 12.93 -9.84 7.47
CA THR A 4 12.83 -8.81 6.44
C THR A 4 11.90 -9.32 5.32
N PRO A 5 10.88 -8.56 4.89
CA PRO A 5 10.03 -9.00 3.78
C PRO A 5 10.89 -9.21 2.52
N SER A 6 10.55 -10.19 1.70
CA SER A 6 11.22 -10.41 0.41
C SER A 6 10.74 -9.39 -0.63
N LEU A 7 9.48 -8.97 -0.56
CA LEU A 7 8.84 -8.08 -1.52
C LEU A 7 8.07 -6.96 -0.80
N SER A 8 8.32 -5.72 -1.20
CA SER A 8 7.45 -4.58 -0.89
C SER A 8 6.50 -4.32 -2.05
N VAL A 9 5.20 -4.38 -1.81
CA VAL A 9 4.17 -3.97 -2.76
C VAL A 9 3.75 -2.55 -2.43
N ILE A 10 4.08 -1.59 -3.30
CA ILE A 10 3.68 -0.19 -3.15
C ILE A 10 2.37 0.02 -3.89
N ILE A 11 1.38 0.60 -3.20
CA ILE A 11 0.08 0.92 -3.79
C ILE A 11 -0.16 2.43 -3.60
N PRO A 12 0.13 3.27 -4.62
CA PRO A 12 -0.21 4.69 -4.59
C PRO A 12 -1.73 4.86 -4.77
N ILE A 13 -2.35 5.65 -3.90
CA ILE A 13 -3.82 5.71 -3.78
C ILE A 13 -4.27 7.17 -3.78
N TYR A 14 -5.12 7.52 -4.75
CA TYR A 14 -5.83 8.79 -4.79
C TYR A 14 -7.27 8.57 -5.25
N ASN A 15 -8.22 8.69 -4.33
CA ASN A 15 -9.65 8.60 -4.61
C ASN A 15 -10.10 7.32 -5.34
N THR A 16 -9.72 6.15 -4.82
CA THR A 16 -10.03 4.84 -5.43
C THR A 16 -10.90 3.94 -4.55
N GLU A 17 -11.76 4.53 -3.69
CA GLU A 17 -12.57 3.80 -2.69
C GLU A 17 -13.38 2.62 -3.27
N ARG A 18 -13.75 2.69 -4.54
CA ARG A 18 -14.57 1.67 -5.24
C ARG A 18 -13.81 0.38 -5.52
N TYR A 19 -12.50 0.46 -5.76
CA TYR A 19 -11.67 -0.67 -6.22
C TYR A 19 -10.67 -1.12 -5.15
N LEU A 20 -10.34 -0.22 -4.22
CA LEU A 20 -9.25 -0.41 -3.27
C LEU A 20 -9.39 -1.68 -2.42
N ARG A 21 -10.61 -2.05 -2.00
CA ARG A 21 -10.83 -3.28 -1.23
C ARG A 21 -10.48 -4.53 -2.04
N GLU A 22 -10.90 -4.59 -3.30
CA GLU A 22 -10.61 -5.73 -4.18
C GLU A 22 -9.09 -5.81 -4.45
N CYS A 23 -8.45 -4.67 -4.73
CA CYS A 23 -7.00 -4.59 -4.89
C CYS A 23 -6.28 -5.15 -3.65
N LEU A 24 -6.60 -4.65 -2.45
CA LEU A 24 -5.93 -5.08 -1.21
C LEU A 24 -6.16 -6.56 -0.92
N GLU A 25 -7.38 -7.07 -1.05
CA GLU A 25 -7.66 -8.50 -0.87
C GLU A 25 -6.88 -9.36 -1.87
N SER A 26 -6.74 -8.92 -3.13
CA SER A 26 -5.97 -9.63 -4.15
C SER A 26 -4.47 -9.71 -3.81
N VAL A 27 -3.89 -8.63 -3.28
CA VAL A 27 -2.48 -8.57 -2.87
C VAL A 27 -2.25 -9.38 -1.60
N LEU A 28 -3.17 -9.32 -0.63
CA LEU A 28 -3.04 -10.03 0.63
C LEU A 28 -3.26 -11.54 0.50
N ALA A 29 -4.00 -11.97 -0.53
CA ALA A 29 -4.24 -13.38 -0.88
C ALA A 29 -3.07 -14.06 -1.62
N GLN A 30 -1.99 -13.35 -1.95
CA GLN A 30 -0.84 -13.92 -2.66
C GLN A 30 -0.20 -15.09 -1.91
N THR A 31 0.32 -16.06 -2.66
CA THR A 31 0.95 -17.28 -2.11
C THR A 31 2.31 -17.00 -1.44
N LEU A 32 3.00 -15.95 -1.88
CA LEU A 32 4.22 -15.46 -1.24
C LEU A 32 3.89 -14.85 0.14
N ARG A 33 4.48 -15.38 1.21
CA ARG A 33 4.18 -14.93 2.59
C ARG A 33 5.02 -13.75 3.06
N GLY A 34 6.25 -13.63 2.54
CA GLY A 34 7.19 -12.56 2.88
C GLY A 34 6.91 -11.25 2.15
N ILE A 35 5.65 -10.80 2.14
CA ILE A 35 5.27 -9.50 1.55
C ILE A 35 4.99 -8.48 2.64
N GLU A 36 5.35 -7.23 2.38
CA GLU A 36 4.75 -6.07 3.01
C GLU A 36 3.98 -5.26 1.96
N VAL A 37 2.93 -4.56 2.38
CA VAL A 37 2.08 -3.74 1.53
C VAL A 37 2.15 -2.30 2.03
N VAL A 38 2.73 -1.42 1.22
CA VAL A 38 2.90 0.00 1.53
C VAL A 38 1.83 0.78 0.77
N CYS A 39 0.72 1.08 1.44
CA CYS A 39 -0.35 1.89 0.91
C CYS A 39 0.01 3.37 1.10
N VAL A 40 0.16 4.11 0.00
CA VAL A 40 0.51 5.53 0.03
C VAL A 40 -0.72 6.36 -0.32
N ASN A 41 -1.33 7.00 0.68
CA ASN A 41 -2.43 7.95 0.44
C ASN A 41 -1.85 9.23 -0.16
N ASP A 42 -2.39 9.68 -1.28
CA ASP A 42 -2.02 10.93 -1.95
C ASP A 42 -3.02 12.05 -1.69
N GLY A 43 -3.38 12.23 -0.42
CA GLY A 43 -4.37 13.23 -0.02
C GLY A 43 -5.77 12.93 -0.55
N SER A 44 -6.18 11.66 -0.55
CA SER A 44 -7.54 11.27 -0.93
C SER A 44 -8.58 12.01 -0.08
N THR A 45 -9.66 12.42 -0.74
CA THR A 45 -10.81 13.12 -0.15
C THR A 45 -12.05 12.23 -0.03
N ASP A 46 -11.96 11.00 -0.54
CA ASP A 46 -12.99 9.97 -0.43
C ASP A 46 -12.68 9.00 0.75
N SER A 47 -13.32 7.84 0.77
CA SER A 47 -13.16 6.87 1.85
C SER A 47 -11.84 6.07 1.78
N SER A 48 -10.97 6.30 0.79
CA SER A 48 -9.76 5.48 0.55
C SER A 48 -8.85 5.39 1.77
N LEU A 49 -8.57 6.51 2.43
CA LEU A 49 -7.72 6.50 3.64
C LEU A 49 -8.32 5.67 4.77
N SER A 50 -9.64 5.74 4.95
CA SER A 50 -10.33 4.94 5.98
C SER A 50 -10.25 3.45 5.68
N ILE A 51 -10.39 3.06 4.41
CA ILE A 51 -10.21 1.68 3.95
C ILE A 51 -8.78 1.23 4.24
N MET A 52 -7.77 2.02 3.87
CA MET A 52 -6.36 1.67 4.11
C MET A 52 -6.07 1.41 5.60
N ARG A 53 -6.60 2.25 6.50
CA ARG A 53 -6.43 2.10 7.95
C ARG A 53 -7.12 0.85 8.49
N GLU A 54 -8.29 0.50 7.96
CA GLU A 54 -8.97 -0.75 8.30
C GLU A 54 -8.08 -1.98 8.01
N TYR A 55 -7.39 -1.99 6.86
CA TYR A 55 -6.49 -3.08 6.51
C TYR A 55 -5.20 -3.08 7.32
N GLU A 56 -4.64 -1.90 7.63
CA GLU A 56 -3.48 -1.76 8.53
C GLU A 56 -3.76 -2.32 9.93
N ASP A 57 -4.98 -2.08 10.46
CA ASP A 57 -5.39 -2.62 11.76
C ASP A 57 -5.62 -4.14 11.73
N ARG A 58 -6.03 -4.68 10.58
CA ARG A 58 -6.40 -6.11 10.42
C ARG A 58 -5.22 -7.01 10.02
N ASP A 59 -4.25 -6.49 9.28
CA ASP A 59 -3.14 -7.27 8.74
C ASP A 59 -1.78 -6.55 8.98
N PRO A 60 -0.87 -7.15 9.78
CA PRO A 60 0.39 -6.51 10.15
C PRO A 60 1.37 -6.32 8.98
N ARG A 61 1.07 -6.89 7.81
CA ARG A 61 1.85 -6.68 6.58
C ARG A 61 1.52 -5.34 5.92
N VAL A 62 0.37 -4.74 6.23
CA VAL A 62 -0.08 -3.48 5.64
C VAL A 62 0.45 -2.31 6.45
N ARG A 63 0.97 -1.29 5.76
CA ARG A 63 1.42 -0.02 6.34
C ARG A 63 0.87 1.14 5.52
N VAL A 64 0.37 2.16 6.22
CA VAL A 64 -0.20 3.35 5.60
C VAL A 64 0.72 4.55 5.76
N VAL A 65 1.09 5.12 4.62
CA VAL A 65 1.82 6.38 4.53
C VAL A 65 0.85 7.44 4.05
N ASP A 66 0.45 8.32 4.96
CA ASP A 66 -0.44 9.43 4.66
C ASP A 66 0.37 10.71 4.38
N LYS A 67 0.07 11.36 3.26
CA LYS A 67 0.74 12.60 2.85
C LYS A 67 -0.21 13.50 2.04
N PRO A 68 0.10 14.81 1.93
CA PRO A 68 -0.59 15.70 1.01
C PRO A 68 -0.47 15.24 -0.45
N ASN A 69 -1.45 15.62 -1.28
CA ASN A 69 -1.44 15.33 -2.71
C ASN A 69 -0.18 15.90 -3.38
N GLY A 70 0.56 15.05 -4.08
CA GLY A 70 1.75 15.40 -4.86
C GLY A 70 1.84 14.65 -6.19
N GLY A 71 0.82 13.87 -6.53
CA GLY A 71 0.74 13.09 -7.76
C GLY A 71 1.35 11.70 -7.65
N TYR A 72 1.09 10.90 -8.69
CA TYR A 72 1.48 9.50 -8.78
C TYR A 72 2.97 9.25 -8.52
N GLY A 73 3.85 9.90 -9.29
CA GLY A 73 5.30 9.67 -9.18
C GLY A 73 5.85 10.03 -7.80
N HIS A 74 5.31 11.09 -7.17
CA HIS A 74 5.68 11.45 -5.80
C HIS A 74 5.21 10.38 -4.79
N SER A 75 4.02 9.81 -5.00
CA SER A 75 3.50 8.71 -4.19
C SER A 75 4.34 7.44 -4.31
N VAL A 76 4.74 7.07 -5.53
CA VAL A 76 5.64 5.93 -5.77
C VAL A 76 7.00 6.18 -5.11
N ASN A 77 7.60 7.36 -5.29
CA ASN A 77 8.87 7.71 -4.64
C ASN A 77 8.78 7.65 -3.12
N ARG A 78 7.66 8.12 -2.55
CA ARG A 78 7.45 8.00 -1.11
C ARG A 78 7.35 6.53 -0.68
N GLY A 79 6.62 5.71 -1.42
CA GLY A 79 6.56 4.26 -1.17
C GLY A 79 7.94 3.59 -1.25
N LEU A 80 8.76 3.94 -2.25
CA LEU A 80 10.12 3.42 -2.42
C LEU A 80 11.01 3.76 -1.23
N SER A 81 10.88 4.97 -0.66
CA SER A 81 11.64 5.37 0.53
C SER A 81 11.22 4.64 1.81
N GLU A 82 10.01 4.06 1.83
CA GLU A 82 9.42 3.38 2.98
C GLU A 82 9.53 1.85 2.88
N ALA A 83 9.80 1.34 1.67
CA ALA A 83 9.98 -0.06 1.35
C ALA A 83 11.20 -0.65 2.08
N ARG A 84 11.02 -1.86 2.59
CA ARG A 84 11.99 -2.63 3.38
C ARG A 84 12.35 -3.96 2.73
N GLY A 85 11.65 -4.34 1.67
CA GLY A 85 11.84 -5.58 0.96
C GLY A 85 13.06 -5.57 0.05
N GLU A 86 13.59 -6.75 -0.23
CA GLU A 86 14.69 -6.92 -1.21
C GLU A 86 14.23 -6.54 -2.63
N TYR A 87 12.98 -6.88 -2.95
CA TYR A 87 12.33 -6.55 -4.22
C TYR A 87 11.19 -5.56 -4.00
N VAL A 88 10.85 -4.82 -5.06
CA VAL A 88 9.72 -3.89 -5.07
C VAL A 88 8.83 -4.16 -6.27
N ALA A 89 7.52 -4.11 -6.04
CA ALA A 89 6.51 -4.01 -7.09
C ALA A 89 5.61 -2.80 -6.81
N VAL A 90 5.11 -2.19 -7.89
CA VAL A 90 4.08 -1.14 -7.81
C VAL A 90 2.81 -1.71 -8.41
N VAL A 91 1.69 -1.54 -7.70
CA VAL A 91 0.37 -2.03 -8.12
C VAL A 91 -0.60 -0.85 -8.12
N GLU A 92 -1.30 -0.64 -9.23
CA GLU A 92 -2.40 0.33 -9.29
C GLU A 92 -3.64 -0.23 -8.59
N PRO A 93 -4.38 0.61 -7.85
CA PRO A 93 -5.57 0.18 -7.13
C PRO A 93 -6.82 -0.05 -8.00
N ASP A 94 -6.80 0.25 -9.31
CA ASP A 94 -7.91 0.13 -10.26
C ASP A 94 -7.64 -0.78 -11.48
#